data_AF-A0A350T3G3-F1
#
_entry.id   AF-A0A350T3G3-F1
#
_cell.length_a   1.000
_cell.length_b   1.000
_cell.length_c   1.000
_cell.angle_alpha   90.00
_cell.angle_beta   90.00
_cell.angle_gamma   90.00
#
_symmetry.space_group_name_H-M   'P 1'
#
loop_
_entity.id
_entity.type
_entity.pdbx_description
1 polymer ?
#
loop_
_entity_poly.entity_id
_entity_poly.type
_entity_poly.pdbx_seq_one_letter_code
_entity_poly.pdbx_strand_id
1 'polypeptide(L)'
;MGEHVNHDTREQLIGQYANGYDIIVEALRDITAEEMDAREAPGEWSPREVIHHLADSEMTSAMRLRLLLVEDNPPIRGYDEAAFARRLWYDRPVELSLDAFRLARATTVQILARMSDA
;
A
#
# COMPACT_ATOMS: atom_id res chain seq x y z
N MET A 1 0.02 -26.86 -5.34
CA MET A 1 -1.13 -26.89 -4.43
C MET A 1 -0.95 -25.74 -3.47
N GLY A 2 -1.69 -24.65 -3.66
CA GLY A 2 -1.66 -23.53 -2.72
C GLY A 2 -2.26 -23.98 -1.39
N GLU A 3 -1.63 -23.61 -0.30
CA GLU A 3 -2.16 -23.83 1.04
C GLU A 3 -3.56 -23.21 1.12
N HIS A 4 -4.56 -23.99 1.52
CA HIS A 4 -5.91 -23.49 1.67
C HIS A 4 -5.90 -22.56 2.88
N VAL A 5 -5.97 -21.25 2.64
CA VAL A 5 -6.09 -20.25 3.70
C VAL A 5 -7.43 -20.46 4.38
N ASN A 6 -7.42 -20.94 5.62
CA ASN A 6 -8.63 -21.13 6.40
C ASN A 6 -9.17 -19.78 6.90
N HIS A 7 -10.35 -19.80 7.52
CA HIS A 7 -11.03 -18.61 8.02
C HIS A 7 -10.15 -17.81 9.00
N ASP A 8 -9.55 -18.47 9.98
CA ASP A 8 -8.74 -17.82 11.02
C ASP A 8 -7.49 -17.17 10.43
N THR A 9 -6.80 -17.86 9.52
CA THR A 9 -5.65 -17.31 8.79
C THR A 9 -6.07 -16.12 7.92
N ARG A 10 -7.24 -16.17 7.28
CA ARG A 10 -7.78 -15.03 6.51
C ARG A 10 -8.03 -13.82 7.41
N GLU A 11 -8.72 -14.00 8.53
CA GLU A 11 -8.97 -12.93 9.48
C GLU A 11 -7.67 -12.31 10.01
N GLN A 12 -6.68 -13.16 10.33
CA GLN A 12 -5.36 -12.70 10.76
C GLN A 12 -4.67 -11.86 9.68
N LEU A 13 -4.67 -12.31 8.42
CA LEU A 13 -4.04 -11.58 7.31
C LEU A 13 -4.76 -10.26 7.02
N ILE A 14 -6.09 -10.22 7.08
CA ILE A 14 -6.87 -8.98 6.96
C ILE A 14 -6.52 -8.03 8.11
N GLY A 15 -6.39 -8.53 9.33
CA GLY A 15 -5.98 -7.74 10.50
C GLY A 15 -4.55 -7.17 10.36
N GLN A 16 -3.60 -7.98 9.92
CA GLN A 16 -2.23 -7.54 9.64
C GLN A 16 -2.19 -6.48 8.55
N TYR A 17 -2.95 -6.68 7.47
CA TYR A 17 -3.10 -5.70 6.42
C TYR A 17 -3.75 -4.42 6.98
N ALA A 18 -4.83 -4.47 7.75
CA ALA A 18 -5.43 -3.28 8.33
C ALA A 18 -4.44 -2.48 9.21
N ASN A 19 -3.69 -3.16 10.07
CA ASN A 19 -2.73 -2.56 11.01
C ASN A 19 -1.48 -1.96 10.34
N GLY A 20 -1.20 -2.30 9.08
CA GLY A 20 -0.02 -1.82 8.37
C GLY A 20 0.10 -0.29 8.31
N TYR A 21 -1.03 0.43 8.28
CA TYR A 21 -1.00 1.90 8.32
C TYR A 21 -0.44 2.43 9.63
N ASP A 22 -0.90 1.90 10.76
CA ASP A 22 -0.50 2.36 12.09
C ASP A 22 0.99 2.09 12.35
N ILE A 23 1.52 0.95 11.85
CA ILE A 23 2.95 0.65 11.91
C ILE A 23 3.79 1.73 11.19
N ILE A 24 3.34 2.16 10.01
CA ILE A 24 4.07 3.19 9.23
C ILE A 24 4.00 4.54 9.95
N VAL A 25 2.83 4.96 10.42
CA VAL A 25 2.71 6.23 11.15
C VAL A 25 3.55 6.23 12.43
N GLU A 26 3.61 5.09 13.14
CA GLU A 26 4.46 4.95 14.31
C GLU A 26 5.94 5.05 13.97
N ALA A 27 6.39 4.41 12.88
CA ALA A 27 7.78 4.48 12.44
C ALA A 27 8.21 5.91 12.01
N LEU A 28 7.25 6.73 11.60
CA LEU A 28 7.47 8.14 11.24
C LEU A 28 7.32 9.09 12.43
N ARG A 29 6.99 8.57 13.62
CA ARG A 29 6.87 9.41 14.81
C ARG A 29 8.24 10.03 15.12
N ASP A 30 8.22 11.35 15.32
CA ASP A 30 9.41 12.16 15.66
C ASP A 30 10.53 12.15 14.59
N ILE A 31 10.24 11.68 13.37
CA ILE A 31 11.20 11.74 12.26
C ILE A 31 11.55 13.20 11.94
N THR A 32 12.84 13.50 11.81
CA THR A 32 13.31 14.81 11.40
C THR A 32 13.17 15.02 9.90
N ALA A 33 13.25 16.28 9.45
CA ALA A 33 13.23 16.59 8.02
C ALA A 33 14.46 15.98 7.31
N GLU A 34 15.62 15.98 7.98
CA GLU A 34 16.84 15.38 7.47
C GLU A 34 16.73 13.86 7.33
N GLU A 35 16.14 13.16 8.31
CA GLU A 35 15.91 11.71 8.24
C GLU A 35 14.87 11.33 7.18
N MET A 36 13.82 12.15 7.01
CA MET A 36 12.79 11.93 6.00
C MET A 36 13.37 11.90 4.57
N ASP A 37 14.47 12.62 4.34
CA ASP A 37 15.15 12.73 3.06
C ASP A 37 16.48 11.97 3.00
N ALA A 38 16.85 11.27 4.08
CA ALA A 38 18.05 10.45 4.14
C ALA A 38 17.93 9.21 3.26
N ARG A 39 19.07 8.76 2.69
CA ARG A 39 19.17 7.55 1.88
C ARG A 39 20.25 6.65 2.46
N GLU A 40 19.92 5.37 2.61
CA GLU A 40 20.85 4.35 3.12
C GLU A 40 22.06 4.14 2.18
N ALA A 41 21.85 4.25 0.86
CA ALA A 41 22.90 4.16 -0.14
C ALA A 41 22.52 4.92 -1.43
N PRO A 42 23.50 5.21 -2.32
CA PRO A 42 23.23 5.82 -3.60
C PRO A 42 22.25 4.99 -4.44
N GLY A 43 21.13 5.60 -4.84
CA GLY A 43 20.08 4.95 -5.63
C GLY A 43 18.95 4.32 -4.80
N GLU A 44 19.11 4.19 -3.49
CA GLU A 44 18.05 3.73 -2.58
C GLU A 44 17.03 4.84 -2.31
N TRP A 45 15.79 4.45 -2.00
CA TRP A 45 14.73 5.40 -1.69
C TRP A 45 14.88 6.01 -0.30
N SER A 46 14.51 7.29 -0.17
CA SER A 46 14.31 7.92 1.14
C SER A 46 12.96 7.52 1.76
N PRO A 47 12.75 7.71 3.07
CA PRO A 47 11.44 7.54 3.69
C PRO A 47 10.31 8.30 2.96
N ARG A 48 10.56 9.53 2.50
CA ARG A 48 9.59 10.30 1.69
C ARG A 48 9.15 9.54 0.44
N GLU A 49 10.10 9.02 -0.31
CA GLU A 49 9.83 8.27 -1.54
C GLU A 49 9.09 6.97 -1.26
N VAL A 50 9.45 6.28 -0.17
CA VAL A 50 8.74 5.07 0.29
C VAL A 50 7.28 5.39 0.63
N ILE A 51 6.99 6.49 1.31
CA ILE A 51 5.61 6.88 1.65
C ILE A 51 4.78 7.13 0.40
N HIS A 52 5.32 7.84 -0.58
CA HIS A 52 4.63 8.05 -1.86
C HIS A 52 4.43 6.73 -2.61
N HIS A 53 5.42 5.85 -2.62
CA HIS A 53 5.28 4.53 -3.21
C HIS A 53 4.19 3.70 -2.52
N LEU A 54 4.12 3.71 -1.20
CA LEU A 54 3.07 3.01 -0.44
C LEU A 54 1.68 3.48 -0.85
N ALA A 55 1.49 4.79 -1.01
CA ALA A 55 0.23 5.35 -1.48
C ALA A 55 -0.15 4.85 -2.88
N ASP A 56 0.77 4.96 -3.84
CA ASP A 56 0.50 4.60 -5.24
C ASP A 56 0.32 3.08 -5.43
N SER A 57 1.12 2.29 -4.71
CA SER A 57 1.01 0.83 -4.71
C SER A 57 -0.30 0.35 -4.09
N GLU A 58 -0.73 0.97 -2.98
CA GLU A 58 -1.99 0.64 -2.31
C GLU A 58 -3.21 1.03 -3.15
N MET A 59 -3.25 2.23 -3.72
CA MET A 59 -4.34 2.66 -4.61
C MET A 59 -4.44 1.75 -5.84
N THR A 60 -3.30 1.38 -6.42
CA THR A 60 -3.26 0.45 -7.56
C THR A 60 -3.79 -0.93 -7.16
N SER A 61 -3.38 -1.44 -5.99
CA SER A 61 -3.81 -2.75 -5.49
C SER A 61 -5.30 -2.76 -5.14
N ALA A 62 -5.80 -1.69 -4.52
CA ALA A 62 -7.21 -1.50 -4.22
C ALA A 62 -8.08 -1.53 -5.49
N MET A 63 -7.59 -0.93 -6.60
CA MET A 63 -8.28 -0.99 -7.88
C MET A 63 -8.21 -2.39 -8.51
N ARG A 64 -7.04 -3.03 -8.50
CA ARG A 64 -6.87 -4.40 -9.01
C ARG A 64 -7.81 -5.39 -8.31
N LEU A 65 -7.94 -5.31 -6.98
CA LEU A 65 -8.87 -6.15 -6.23
C LEU A 65 -10.32 -5.94 -6.70
N ARG A 66 -10.75 -4.70 -6.87
CA ARG A 66 -12.12 -4.40 -7.32
C ARG A 66 -12.39 -5.00 -8.70
N LEU A 67 -11.47 -4.82 -9.64
CA LEU A 67 -11.59 -5.40 -10.98
C LEU A 67 -11.61 -6.93 -10.93
N LEU A 68 -10.74 -7.55 -10.13
CA LEU A 68 -10.73 -9.01 -9.89
C LEU A 68 -12.07 -9.57 -9.39
N LEU A 69 -12.86 -8.77 -8.67
CA LEU A 69 -14.14 -9.20 -8.11
C LEU A 69 -15.33 -8.95 -9.04
N VAL A 70 -15.22 -8.07 -10.04
CA VAL A 70 -16.37 -7.64 -10.85
C VAL A 70 -16.24 -7.94 -12.34
N GLU A 71 -15.05 -8.26 -12.83
CA GLU A 71 -14.80 -8.59 -14.23
C GLU A 71 -14.43 -10.08 -14.40
N ASP A 72 -14.82 -10.66 -15.53
CA ASP A 72 -14.35 -11.98 -15.94
C ASP A 72 -12.92 -11.89 -16.47
N ASN A 73 -11.96 -12.48 -15.75
CA ASN A 73 -10.54 -12.57 -16.11
C ASN A 73 -9.87 -11.20 -16.45
N PRO A 74 -9.86 -10.23 -15.51
CA PRO A 74 -9.30 -8.91 -15.77
C PRO A 74 -7.78 -8.94 -15.89
N PRO A 75 -7.18 -8.12 -16.77
CA PRO A 75 -5.73 -8.00 -16.85
C PRO A 75 -5.16 -7.32 -15.60
N ILE A 76 -4.13 -7.92 -14.99
CA ILE A 76 -3.38 -7.29 -13.89
C ILE A 76 -2.42 -6.26 -14.47
N ARG A 77 -2.80 -4.98 -14.37
CA ARG A 77 -1.97 -3.87 -14.87
C ARG A 77 -0.78 -3.61 -13.96
N GLY A 78 0.44 -3.87 -14.43
CA GLY A 78 1.68 -3.43 -13.79
C GLY A 78 1.92 -1.92 -13.94
N TYR A 79 2.95 -1.42 -13.26
CA TYR A 79 3.43 -0.05 -13.43
C TYR A 79 4.95 0.00 -13.22
N ASP A 80 5.61 1.00 -13.82
CA ASP A 80 7.04 1.28 -13.61
C ASP A 80 7.18 2.17 -12.38
N GLU A 81 7.49 1.57 -11.24
CA GLU A 81 7.62 2.27 -9.95
C GLU A 81 8.72 3.34 -9.97
N ALA A 82 9.80 3.11 -10.72
CA ALA A 82 10.88 4.08 -10.85
C ALA A 82 10.44 5.28 -11.70
N ALA A 83 9.63 5.04 -12.74
CA ALA A 83 9.01 6.12 -13.49
C ALA A 83 7.97 6.89 -12.67
N PHE A 84 7.21 6.22 -11.80
CA PHE A 84 6.31 6.89 -10.87
C PHE A 84 7.09 7.82 -9.94
N ALA A 85 8.13 7.30 -9.28
CA ALA A 85 8.96 8.10 -8.38
C ALA A 85 9.51 9.36 -9.06
N ARG A 86 10.00 9.24 -10.31
CA ARG A 86 10.54 10.36 -11.08
C ARG A 86 9.48 11.32 -11.63
N ARG A 87 8.34 10.82 -12.12
CA ARG A 87 7.37 11.62 -12.89
C ARG A 87 6.19 12.12 -12.08
N LEU A 88 5.97 11.55 -10.89
CA LEU A 88 4.94 11.99 -9.96
C LEU A 88 5.51 12.84 -8.83
N TRP A 89 6.80 13.20 -8.89
CA TRP A 89 7.46 14.11 -7.95
C TRP A 89 7.40 13.60 -6.51
N TYR A 90 8.15 12.54 -6.20
CA TYR A 90 8.20 11.95 -4.85
C TYR A 90 9.01 12.78 -3.84
N ASP A 91 9.43 13.99 -4.20
CA ASP A 91 10.02 15.01 -3.32
C ASP A 91 8.97 15.98 -2.72
N ARG A 92 7.67 15.71 -2.94
CA ARG A 92 6.55 16.53 -2.45
C ARG A 92 6.18 16.24 -0.98
N PRO A 93 5.28 17.05 -0.36
CA PRO A 93 4.75 16.77 0.98
C PRO A 93 3.99 15.43 1.06
N VAL A 94 4.16 14.69 2.15
CA VAL A 94 3.75 13.27 2.29
C VAL A 94 2.35 13.07 2.88
N GLU A 95 1.76 14.12 3.47
CA GLU A 95 0.55 14.03 4.27
C GLU A 95 -0.62 13.46 3.47
N LEU A 96 -0.82 13.95 2.24
CA LEU A 96 -1.86 13.46 1.35
C LEU A 96 -1.59 12.04 0.83
N SER A 97 -0.32 11.63 0.75
CA SER A 97 0.03 10.24 0.40
C SER A 97 -0.26 9.29 1.55
N LEU A 98 -0.01 9.69 2.81
CA LEU A 98 -0.42 8.92 3.98
C LEU A 98 -1.94 8.77 4.04
N ASP A 99 -2.70 9.84 3.75
CA ASP A 99 -4.17 9.76 3.67
C ASP A 99 -4.65 8.85 2.53
N ALA A 100 -4.05 8.95 1.35
CA ALA A 100 -4.37 8.08 0.22
C ALA A 100 -4.10 6.61 0.56
N PHE A 101 -2.95 6.32 1.17
CA PHE A 101 -2.59 4.99 1.66
C PHE A 101 -3.62 4.48 2.67
N ARG A 102 -3.95 5.29 3.69
CA ARG A 102 -4.94 4.94 4.72
C ARG A 102 -6.30 4.61 4.14
N LEU A 103 -6.83 5.48 3.26
CA LEU A 103 -8.20 5.36 2.75
C LEU A 103 -8.33 4.24 1.70
N ALA A 104 -7.34 4.08 0.83
CA ALA A 104 -7.31 2.97 -0.11
C ALA A 104 -7.32 1.62 0.64
N ARG A 105 -6.50 1.50 1.68
CA ARG A 105 -6.45 0.33 2.56
C ARG A 105 -7.75 0.11 3.33
N ALA A 106 -8.28 1.14 4.00
CA ALA A 106 -9.49 1.03 4.81
C ALA A 106 -10.72 0.59 3.98
N THR A 107 -10.87 1.13 2.78
CA THR A 107 -11.96 0.71 1.89
C THR A 107 -11.77 -0.71 1.37
N THR A 108 -10.53 -1.15 1.14
CA THR A 108 -10.22 -2.54 0.75
C THR A 108 -10.49 -3.52 1.89
N VAL A 109 -10.13 -3.20 3.14
CA VAL A 109 -10.44 -4.03 4.33
C VAL A 109 -11.95 -4.30 4.44
N GLN A 110 -12.78 -3.28 4.19
CA GLN A 110 -14.24 -3.44 4.22
C GLN A 110 -14.77 -4.42 3.16
N ILE A 111 -14.12 -4.52 2.01
CA ILE A 111 -14.46 -5.48 0.96
C ILE A 111 -14.01 -6.88 1.40
N LEU A 112 -12.74 -7.02 1.77
CA LEU A 112 -12.16 -8.30 2.19
C LEU A 112 -12.93 -8.95 3.34
N ALA A 113 -13.35 -8.15 4.33
CA ALA A 113 -14.11 -8.64 5.48
C ALA A 113 -15.53 -9.16 5.14
N ARG A 114 -16.05 -8.85 3.95
CA ARG A 114 -17.36 -9.33 3.49
C ARG A 114 -17.28 -10.48 2.49
N MET A 115 -16.08 -10.81 2.03
CA MET A 115 -15.88 -11.92 1.11
C MET A 115 -16.05 -13.25 1.87
N SER A 116 -16.93 -14.11 1.37
CA SER A 116 -17.01 -15.50 1.81
C SER A 116 -16.12 -16.40 0.95
N ASP A 117 -15.94 -17.65 1.37
CA ASP A 117 -15.49 -18.68 0.44
C ASP A 117 -16.50 -18.78 -0.72
N ALA A 118 -15.97 -19.09 -1.91
CA ALA A 118 -16.76 -19.31 -3.13
C ALA A 118 -17.36 -20.71 -3.15
#